data_AF-A0A925DAE8-F1
#
_entry.id   AF-A0A925DAE8-F1
#
_cell.length_a   1.000
_cell.length_b   1.000
_cell.length_c   1.000
_cell.angle_alpha   90.00
_cell.angle_beta   90.00
_cell.angle_gamma   90.00
#
_symmetry.space_group_name_H-M   'P 1'
#
loop_
_entity.id
_entity.type
_entity.pdbx_description
1 polymer ?
#
loop_
_entity_poly.entity_id
_entity_poly.type
_entity_poly.pdbx_seq_one_letter_code
_entity_poly.pdbx_strand_id
1 'polypeptide(L)' 'MKPVIIQSEATAELEKDMSWYEKRQTGLGLDLESEVEKTIARVRHDPSIGMRYRNTQVQFARVKRFPYVVYF' A
#
# COMPACT_ATOMS: atom_id res chain seq x y z
N MET A 1 -3.31 7.41 -18.04
CA MET A 1 -2.96 6.74 -16.77
C MET A 1 -2.08 5.55 -17.07
N LYS A 2 -0.99 5.36 -16.32
CA LYS A 2 -0.17 4.14 -16.44
C LYS A 2 -0.91 2.94 -15.82
N PRO A 3 -0.75 1.73 -16.37
CA PRO A 3 -1.25 0.51 -15.71
C PRO A 3 -0.49 0.31 -14.40
N VAL A 4 -1.20 -0.15 -13.36
CA VAL A 4 -0.58 -0.57 -12.10
C VAL A 4 -0.44 -2.08 -12.17
N ILE A 5 0.79 -2.57 -11.96
CA ILE A 5 1.08 -4.00 -11.88
C ILE A 5 1.49 -4.26 -10.42
N ILE A 6 0.70 -5.05 -9.71
CA ILE A 6 0.99 -5.43 -8.33
C ILE A 6 1.77 -6.74 -8.38
N GLN A 7 2.95 -6.77 -7.75
CA GLN A 7 3.73 -8.00 -7.63
C GLN A 7 3.00 -8.99 -6.72
N SER A 8 3.05 -10.28 -7.06
CA SER A 8 2.43 -11.36 -6.28
C SER A 8 2.83 -11.33 -4.81
N GLU A 9 4.08 -10.99 -4.53
CA GLU A 9 4.67 -10.88 -3.20
C GLU A 9 4.01 -9.77 -2.39
N ALA A 10 3.70 -8.63 -3.02
CA ALA A 10 3.00 -7.52 -2.38
C ALA A 10 1.54 -7.88 -2.07
N THR A 11 0.87 -8.62 -2.97
CA THR A 11 -0.48 -9.14 -2.71
C THR A 11 -0.48 -10.11 -1.52
N ALA A 12 0.46 -11.06 -1.49
CA ALA A 12 0.57 -12.03 -0.41
C ALA A 12 0.93 -11.37 0.94
N GLU A 13 1.77 -10.33 0.93
CA GLU A 13 2.07 -9.51 2.11
C GLU A 13 0.81 -8.82 2.63
N LEU A 14 0.05 -8.17 1.75
CA LEU A 14 -1.19 -7.48 2.10
C LEU A 14 -2.22 -8.45 2.69
N GLU A 15 -2.46 -9.60 2.05
CA GLU A 15 -3.42 -10.60 2.53
C GLU A 15 -3.07 -11.14 3.94
N LYS A 16 -1.77 -11.37 4.18
CA LYS A 16 -1.27 -11.82 5.48
C LYS A 16 -1.53 -10.78 6.56
N ASP A 17 -1.30 -9.51 6.26
CA ASP A 17 -1.47 -8.42 7.20
C ASP A 17 -2.94 -8.06 7.43
N MET A 18 -3.77 -8.09 6.39
CA MET A 18 -5.23 -8.01 6.51
C MET A 18 -5.74 -9.08 7.48
N SER A 19 -5.30 -10.33 7.31
CA SER A 19 -5.65 -11.44 8.22
C SER A 19 -5.19 -11.23 9.66
N TRP A 20 -4.05 -10.55 9.86
CA TRP A 20 -3.52 -10.21 11.19
C TRP A 20 -4.33 -9.10 11.88
N TYR A 21 -4.79 -8.09 11.13
CA TYR A 21 -5.65 -7.02 11.66
C TYR A 21 -7.07 -7.50 11.93
N GLU A 22 -7.63 -8.31 11.03
CA GLU A 22 -8.99 -8.85 11.17
C GLU A 22 -9.14 -9.71 12.44
N LYS A 23 -8.11 -10.48 12.78
CA LYS A 23 -8.06 -11.26 14.04
C LYS A 23 -8.04 -10.40 15.30
N ARG A 24 -7.60 -9.13 15.21
CA ARG A 24 -7.57 -8.20 16.35
C ARG A 24 -8.89 -7.48 16.52
N GLN A 25 -9.47 -7.04 15.42
CA GLN A 25 -10.73 -6.34 15.40
C GLN A 25 -11.39 -6.57 14.05
N THR A 26 -12.63 -7.04 14.10
CA THR A 26 -13.44 -7.26 12.91
C THR A 26 -13.57 -5.98 12.08
N GLY A 27 -13.34 -6.09 10.77
CA GLY A 27 -13.37 -4.98 9.82
C GLY A 27 -12.03 -4.25 9.66
N LEU A 28 -11.06 -4.47 10.55
CA LEU A 28 -9.77 -3.77 10.49
C LEU A 28 -8.88 -4.24 9.33
N GLY A 29 -9.06 -5.49 8.88
CA GLY A 29 -8.40 -6.00 7.67
C GLY A 29 -8.91 -5.31 6.40
N LEU A 30 -10.23 -5.13 6.28
CA LEU A 30 -10.85 -4.41 5.17
C LEU A 30 -10.48 -2.91 5.17
N ASP A 31 -10.37 -2.31 6.36
CA ASP A 31 -9.90 -0.93 6.48
C ASP A 31 -8.45 -0.78 5.96
N LEU A 32 -7.57 -1.75 6.22
CA LEU A 32 -6.19 -1.73 5.71
C LEU A 32 -6.18 -1.80 4.18
N GLU A 33 -6.91 -2.76 3.60
CA GLU A 33 -7.05 -2.90 2.15
C GLU A 33 -7.53 -1.60 1.51
N SER A 34 -8.59 -1.00 2.05
CA SER A 34 -9.15 0.26 1.56
C SER A 34 -8.13 1.42 1.58
N GLU A 35 -7.32 1.53 2.64
CA GLU A 35 -6.29 2.59 2.72
C GLU A 35 -5.11 2.33 1.77
N VAL A 36 -4.76 1.07 1.51
CA VAL A 36 -3.75 0.69 0.51
C VAL A 36 -4.25 1.01 -0.90
N GLU A 37 -5.48 0.64 -1.25
CA GLU A 37 -6.10 0.98 -2.54
C GLU A 37 -6.16 2.49 -2.79
N LYS A 38 -6.57 3.28 -1.78
CA LYS A 38 -6.54 4.75 -1.85
C LYS A 38 -5.13 5.28 -2.09
N THR A 39 -4.12 4.65 -1.48
CA THR A 39 -2.71 5.03 -1.66
C THR A 39 -2.24 4.74 -3.08
N ILE A 40 -2.55 3.55 -3.61
CA ILE A 40 -2.27 3.16 -5.00
C ILE A 40 -2.97 4.11 -5.98
N ALA A 41 -4.24 4.42 -5.75
CA ALA A 41 -5.01 5.32 -6.62
C ALA A 41 -4.39 6.72 -6.69
N ARG A 42 -3.93 7.25 -5.55
CA ARG A 42 -3.23 8.55 -5.49
C ARG A 42 -1.91 8.52 -6.26
N VAL A 43 -1.10 7.50 -6.05
CA VAL A 43 0.19 7.33 -6.76
C VAL A 43 -0.02 7.13 -8.25
N ARG A 44 -1.05 6.39 -8.66
CA ARG A 44 -1.40 6.18 -10.06
C ARG A 44 -1.82 7.49 -10.74
N HIS A 45 -2.54 8.34 -10.02
CA HIS A 45 -2.97 9.65 -10.51
C HIS A 45 -1.79 10.61 -10.64
N ASP A 46 -0.93 10.68 -9.62
CA ASP A 46 0.27 11.51 -9.62
C ASP A 46 1.45 10.76 -8.98
N PRO A 47 2.34 10.15 -9.79
CA PRO A 47 3.51 9.44 -9.26
C PRO A 47 4.52 10.35 -8.56
N SER A 48 4.48 11.67 -8.78
CA SER A 48 5.46 12.61 -8.21
C SER A 48 5.29 12.82 -6.70
N ILE A 49 4.17 12.38 -6.12
CA ILE A 49 3.89 12.44 -4.68
C ILE A 49 4.75 11.46 -3.86
N GLY A 50 5.41 10.51 -4.52
CA GLY A 50 6.28 9.52 -3.88
C GLY A 50 7.55 10.13 -3.30
N MET A 51 8.00 9.57 -2.18
CA MET A 51 9.32 9.89 -1.61
C MET A 51 10.34 8.85 -2.03
N ARG A 52 11.57 9.25 -2.35
CA ARG A 52 12.64 8.29 -2.67
C ARG A 52 13.10 7.53 -1.42
N TYR A 53 13.27 6.22 -1.55
CA TYR A 53 13.85 5.40 -0.51
C TYR A 53 15.37 5.47 -0.55
N ARG A 54 15.97 6.19 0.42
CA ARG A 54 17.43 6.36 0.55
C ARG A 54 18.04 6.84 -0.78
N ASN A 55 19.16 6.23 -1.20
CA ASN A 55 19.85 6.50 -2.46
C ASN A 55 19.41 5.54 -3.59
N THR A 56 18.19 4.99 -3.52
CA THR A 56 17.65 4.08 -4.54
C THR A 56 16.74 4.81 -5.52
N GLN A 57 16.38 4.15 -6.62
CA GLN A 57 15.35 4.64 -7.55
C GLN A 57 13.91 4.33 -7.10
N VAL A 58 13.75 3.54 -6.04
CA VAL A 58 12.43 3.11 -5.55
C VAL A 58 11.77 4.26 -4.81
N GLN A 59 10.50 4.50 -5.10
CA GLN A 59 9.68 5.46 -4.38
C GLN A 59 8.76 4.75 -3.41
N PHE A 60 8.27 5.48 -2.41
CA PHE A 60 7.24 4.99 -1.52
C PHE A 60 6.24 6.06 -1.16
N ALA A 61 5.02 5.63 -0.83
CA ALA A 61 3.97 6.48 -0.27
C ALA A 61 3.45 5.87 1.03
N ARG A 62 3.22 6.71 2.04
CA ARG A 62 2.65 6.28 3.32
C ARG A 62 1.18 5.94 3.17
N VAL A 63 0.79 4.79 3.72
CA VAL A 63 -0.61 4.40 3.89
C VAL A 63 -1.18 5.22 5.05
N LYS A 64 -2.34 5.84 4.86
CA LYS A 64 -2.98 6.60 5.95
C LYS A 64 -3.54 5.63 6.97
N ARG A 65 -3.61 6.05 8.25
CA ARG A 65 -4.17 5.30 9.39
C ARG A 65 -3.40 4.03 9.81
N PHE A 66 -2.54 3.48 8.96
CA PHE A 66 -1.79 2.27 9.22
C PHE A 66 -0.28 2.50 9.11
N PRO A 67 0.55 1.76 9.87
CA PRO A 67 2.00 1.94 9.90
C PRO A 67 2.70 1.29 8.68
N TYR A 68 2.17 1.48 7.47
CA TYR A 68 2.68 0.88 6.24
C TYR A 68 3.07 1.92 5.19
N VAL A 69 3.88 1.45 4.24
CA VAL A 69 4.24 2.18 3.02
C VAL A 69 4.02 1.28 1.82
N VAL A 70 3.60 1.86 0.69
CA VAL A 70 3.57 1.20 -0.61
C VAL A 70 4.82 1.59 -1.36
N TYR A 71 5.66 0.63 -1.74
CA TYR A 71 6.82 0.84 -2.61
C TYR A 71 6.42 0.70 -4.08
N PHE A 72 6.92 1.58 -4.95
CA PHE A 72 6.63 1.60 -6.39
C PHE A 72 7.71 2.31 -7.21
#